data_AF-A0A6A5R8K5-F1
#
_entry.id   AF-A0A6A5R8K5-F1
#
_cell.length_a   1.000
_cell.length_b   1.000
_cell.length_c   1.000
_cell.angle_alpha   90.00
_cell.angle_beta   90.00
_cell.angle_gamma   90.00
#
_symmetry.space_group_name_H-M   'P 1'
#
loop_
_entity.id
_entity.type
_entity.pdbx_description
1 polymer ?
#
loop_
_entity_poly.entity_id
_entity_poly.type
_entity_poly.pdbx_seq_one_letter_code
_entity_poly.pdbx_strand_id
1 'polypeptide(L)'
;LTLSNSNNVFCFLKGFGVIICKQHCTAVVSLDAHLRKYHAASAALRRQILECFTQFETVALSAIELPEEPAQPIEELGKPLDGA
;
A
#
# COMPACT_ATOMS: atom_id res chain seq x y z
N LEU A 1 6.24 -8.26 -11.81
CA LEU A 1 6.73 -6.95 -11.31
C LEU A 1 8.15 -6.72 -11.83
N THR A 2 8.48 -5.50 -12.24
CA THR A 2 9.82 -5.06 -12.68
C THR A 2 10.15 -3.72 -12.02
N LEU A 3 11.41 -3.29 -12.05
CA LEU A 3 11.77 -1.97 -11.53
C LEU A 3 11.03 -0.85 -12.29
N SER A 4 10.97 -0.95 -13.61
CA SER A 4 10.33 0.03 -14.49
C SER A 4 8.81 0.18 -14.31
N ASN A 5 8.13 -0.87 -13.82
CA ASN A 5 6.69 -0.80 -13.56
C ASN A 5 6.34 -0.64 -12.07
N SER A 6 7.33 -0.53 -11.18
CA SER A 6 7.10 -0.43 -9.74
C SER A 6 6.22 0.76 -9.36
N ASN A 7 6.40 1.93 -9.98
CA ASN A 7 5.54 3.12 -9.77
C ASN A 7 4.10 2.96 -10.31
N ASN A 8 3.88 2.02 -11.23
CA ASN A 8 2.54 1.68 -11.70
C ASN A 8 1.85 0.71 -10.73
N VAL A 9 2.62 -0.10 -9.99
CA VAL A 9 2.09 -1.07 -9.01
C VAL A 9 1.95 -0.46 -7.62
N PHE A 10 2.87 0.43 -7.24
CA PHE A 10 2.90 1.05 -5.92
C PHE A 10 2.74 2.56 -6.02
N CYS A 11 2.03 3.16 -5.06
CA CYS A 11 2.02 4.60 -4.86
C CYS A 11 2.14 4.95 -3.39
N PHE A 12 2.71 6.12 -3.09
CA PHE A 12 2.75 6.65 -1.75
C PHE A 12 1.61 7.64 -1.55
N LEU A 13 0.77 7.41 -0.54
CA LEU A 13 -0.28 8.33 -0.12
C LEU A 13 0.26 9.25 0.97
N LYS A 14 0.76 10.43 0.57
CA LYS A 14 1.40 11.39 1.46
C LYS A 14 0.53 11.80 2.65
N GLY A 15 -0.78 11.96 2.47
CA GLY A 15 -1.70 12.36 3.54
C GLY A 15 -1.81 11.35 4.68
N PHE A 16 -1.46 10.08 4.42
CA PHE A 16 -1.54 8.99 5.40
C PHE A 16 -0.17 8.38 5.72
N GLY A 17 0.90 8.80 5.01
CA GLY A 17 2.24 8.25 5.20
C GLY A 17 2.34 6.75 4.88
N VAL A 18 1.55 6.23 3.93
CA VAL A 18 1.51 4.80 3.59
C VAL A 18 1.81 4.53 2.12
N ILE A 19 2.45 3.39 1.85
CA ILE A 19 2.59 2.84 0.50
C ILE A 19 1.39 1.95 0.22
N ILE A 20 0.76 2.11 -0.94
CA ILE A 20 -0.36 1.27 -1.41
C ILE A 20 0.11 0.39 -2.55
N CYS A 21 -0.23 -0.90 -2.50
CA CYS A 21 -0.16 -1.78 -3.67
C CYS A 21 -1.48 -1.71 -4.43
N LYS A 22 -1.45 -1.12 -5.63
CA LYS A 22 -2.63 -0.96 -6.50
C LYS A 22 -3.17 -2.30 -7.01
N GLN A 23 -2.32 -3.30 -7.17
CA GLN A 23 -2.73 -4.63 -7.65
C GLN A 23 -3.50 -5.43 -6.58
N HIS A 24 -3.19 -5.21 -5.30
CA HIS A 24 -3.84 -5.92 -4.19
C HIS A 24 -4.85 -5.04 -3.43
N CYS A 25 -4.94 -3.74 -3.77
CA CYS A 25 -5.75 -2.76 -3.07
C CYS A 25 -5.49 -2.71 -1.55
N THR A 26 -4.23 -2.90 -1.13
CA THR A 26 -3.82 -2.94 0.27
C THR A 26 -2.73 -1.92 0.60
N ALA A 27 -2.80 -1.35 1.80
CA ALA A 27 -1.66 -0.65 2.40
C ALA A 27 -0.53 -1.63 2.74
N VAL A 28 0.70 -1.21 2.47
CA VAL A 28 1.92 -2.02 2.57
C VAL A 28 2.72 -1.58 3.79
N VAL A 29 2.72 -2.42 4.83
CA VAL A 29 3.45 -2.20 6.08
C VAL A 29 4.94 -2.48 5.91
N SER A 30 5.26 -3.59 5.23
CA SER A 30 6.62 -3.98 4.90
C SER A 30 6.67 -4.27 3.40
N LEU A 31 7.33 -3.38 2.67
CA LEU A 31 7.44 -3.51 1.21
C LEU A 31 8.23 -4.77 0.83
N ASP A 32 9.31 -5.11 1.55
CA ASP A 32 10.06 -6.35 1.29
C ASP A 32 9.20 -7.60 1.47
N ALA A 33 8.49 -7.70 2.60
CA ALA A 33 7.63 -8.85 2.89
C ALA A 33 6.49 -8.96 1.87
N HIS A 34 5.89 -7.83 1.48
CA HIS A 34 4.83 -7.79 0.48
C HIS A 34 5.34 -8.22 -0.90
N LEU A 35 6.49 -7.71 -1.34
CA LEU A 35 7.12 -8.08 -2.61
C LEU A 35 7.49 -9.56 -2.66
N ARG A 36 7.99 -10.10 -1.55
CA ARG A 36 8.32 -11.53 -1.42
C ARG A 36 7.07 -12.40 -1.48
N LYS A 37 6.02 -12.04 -0.73
CA LYS A 37 4.82 -12.86 -0.56
C LYS A 37 3.89 -12.81 -1.77
N TYR A 38 3.64 -11.62 -2.31
CA TYR A 38 2.57 -11.41 -3.29
C TYR A 38 3.06 -11.16 -4.72
N HIS A 39 4.30 -10.71 -4.91
CA HIS A 39 4.87 -10.49 -6.25
C HIS A 39 5.99 -11.48 -6.61
N ALA A 40 6.29 -12.43 -5.73
CA ALA A 40 7.37 -13.41 -5.87
C ALA A 40 8.71 -12.79 -6.34
N ALA A 41 8.98 -11.55 -5.94
CA ALA A 41 10.13 -10.79 -6.43
C ALA A 41 11.44 -11.39 -5.90
N SER A 42 12.43 -11.52 -6.80
CA SER A 42 13.77 -11.98 -6.44
C SER A 42 14.44 -11.02 -5.44
N ALA A 43 15.40 -11.50 -4.64
CA ALA A 43 16.08 -10.66 -3.65
C ALA A 43 16.74 -9.41 -4.26
N ALA A 44 17.33 -9.56 -5.46
CA ALA A 44 17.93 -8.44 -6.20
C ALA A 44 16.88 -7.39 -6.60
N LEU A 45 15.73 -7.83 -7.14
CA LEU A 45 14.65 -6.93 -7.53
C LEU A 45 14.02 -6.24 -6.31
N ARG A 46 13.85 -6.96 -5.19
CA ARG A 46 13.32 -6.37 -3.94
C ARG A 46 14.20 -5.23 -3.45
N ARG A 47 15.53 -5.41 -3.43
CA ARG A 47 16.47 -4.34 -3.04
C ARG A 47 16.33 -3.09 -3.90
N GLN A 48 16.33 -3.25 -5.22
CA GLN A 48 16.17 -2.12 -6.15
C GLN A 48 14.84 -1.38 -5.94
N ILE A 49 13.75 -2.12 -5.74
CA ILE A 49 12.44 -1.51 -5.49
C ILE A 49 12.45 -0.82 -4.12
N LEU A 50 13.01 -1.43 -3.06
CA LEU A 50 13.10 -0.79 -1.76
C LEU A 50 13.87 0.55 -1.84
N GLU A 51 14.99 0.60 -2.56
CA GLU A 51 15.76 1.82 -2.76
C GLU A 51 14.97 2.95 -3.44
N CYS A 52 14.02 2.63 -4.33
CA CYS A 52 13.14 3.65 -4.91
C CYS A 52 12.12 4.22 -3.92
N PHE A 53 11.82 3.50 -2.84
CA PHE A 53 10.78 3.85 -1.88
C PHE A 53 11.33 4.24 -0.50
N THR A 54 12.63 4.16 -0.27
CA THR A 54 13.30 4.61 0.98
C THR A 54 13.14 6.12 1.21
N GLN A 55 12.95 6.89 0.14
CA GLN A 55 12.66 8.33 0.20
C GLN A 55 11.31 8.68 0.84
N PHE A 56 10.41 7.70 0.99
CA PHE A 56 9.12 7.92 1.62
C PHE A 56 9.20 7.55 3.10
N GLU A 57 9.05 8.55 3.97
CA GLU A 57 8.87 8.33 5.39
C GLU A 57 7.50 7.70 5.60
N THR A 58 7.50 6.42 6.00
CA THR A 58 6.27 5.70 6.29
C THR A 58 5.93 5.83 7.78
N VAL A 59 4.67 6.11 8.07
CA VAL A 59 4.19 6.18 9.45
C VAL A 59 4.09 4.76 9.98
N ALA A 60 4.64 4.51 11.18
CA ALA A 60 4.45 3.24 11.85
C ALA A 60 2.95 2.99 12.05
N LEU A 61 2.47 1.76 11.82
CA LEU A 61 1.04 1.44 11.99
C LEU A 61 0.50 1.85 13.36
N SER A 62 1.31 1.73 14.41
CA SER A 62 0.97 2.10 15.78
C SER A 62 0.82 3.61 16.00
N ALA A 63 1.30 4.43 15.08
CA ALA A 63 1.18 5.89 15.11
C ALA A 63 0.05 6.41 14.20
N ILE A 64 -0.66 5.52 13.49
CA ILE A 64 -1.86 5.90 12.74
C ILE A 64 -3.00 6.03 13.73
N GLU A 65 -3.46 7.26 13.95
CA GLU A 65 -4.62 7.52 14.79
C GLU A 65 -5.86 6.90 14.14
N LEU A 66 -6.56 6.06 14.90
CA LEU A 66 -7.90 5.63 14.53
C LEU A 66 -8.85 6.85 14.63
N PRO A 67 -9.83 6.97 13.73
CA PRO A 67 -10.85 7.98 13.87
C PRO A 67 -11.52 7.89 15.25
N GLU A 68 -11.78 9.04 15.88
CA GLU A 68 -12.46 9.10 17.19
C GLU A 68 -13.84 8.45 17.15
N GLU A 69 -14.54 8.59 16.02
CA GLU A 69 -15.83 7.96 15.78
C GLU A 69 -15.66 6.75 14.83
N PRO A 70 -16.26 5.59 15.14
CA PRO A 70 -16.31 4.47 14.22
C PRO A 70 -16.89 4.91 12.88
N ALA A 71 -16.36 4.38 11.78
CA ALA A 71 -17.01 4.54 10.49
C ALA A 71 -18.46 4.03 10.55
N GLN A 72 -19.33 4.65 9.76
CA GLN A 72 -20.73 4.23 9.67
C GLN A 72 -20.84 2.74 9.32
N PRO A 73 -21.87 2.03 9.83
CA PRO A 73 -22.13 0.65 9.45
C PRO A 73 -22.14 0.47 7.94
N ILE A 74 -21.69 -0.69 7.46
CA ILE A 74 -21.59 -0.96 6.02
C ILE A 74 -22.96 -0.85 5.33
N GLU A 75 -24.04 -1.10 6.07
CA GLU A 75 -25.43 -0.96 5.66
C GLU A 75 -25.83 0.49 5.36
N GLU A 76 -25.20 1.47 6.02
CA GLU A 76 -25.44 2.91 5.80
C GLU A 76 -24.66 3.46 4.60
N LEU A 77 -23.65 2.73 4.10
CA LEU A 77 -22.82 3.16 2.95
C LEU A 77 -23.56 3.04 1.60
N GLY A 78 -24.80 2.56 1.60
CA GLY A 78 -25.63 2.42 0.42
C GLY A 78 -25.31 1.19 -0.44
N LYS A 79 -25.83 1.16 -1.66
CA LYS A 79 -25.59 0.04 -2.59
C LYS A 79 -24.16 0.09 -3.13
N PRO A 80 -23.52 -1.06 -3.39
CA PRO A 80 -22.25 -1.11 -4.09
C PRO A 80 -22.33 -0.33 -5.40
N LEU A 81 -21.27 0.40 -5.74
CA LEU A 81 -21.16 1.04 -7.04
C LEU A 81 -20.84 -0.02 -8.09
N ASP A 82 -21.62 -0.06 -9.17
CA ASP A 82 -21.28 -0.86 -10.34
C ASP A 82 -19.99 -0.30 -10.96
N GLY A 83 -18.98 -1.15 -11.09
CA GLY A 83 -17.72 -0.78 -11.73
C GLY A 83 -17.92 -0.58 -13.23
N ALA A 84 -17.77 0.67 -13.70
CA ALA A 84 -17.78 1.02 -15.13
C ALA A 84 -16.50 0.57 -15.85
#